data_AF-A0A960QAW3-F1
#
_entry.id   AF-A0A960QAW3-F1
#
_cell.length_a   1.000
_cell.length_b   1.000
_cell.length_c   1.000
_cell.angle_alpha   90.00
_cell.angle_beta   90.00
_cell.angle_gamma   90.00
#
_symmetry.space_group_name_H-M   'P 1'
#
loop_
_entity.id
_entity.type
_entity.pdbx_description
1 polymer ?
#
loop_
_entity_poly.entity_id
_entity_poly.type
_entity_poly.pdbx_seq_one_letter_code
_entity_poly.pdbx_strand_id
1 'polypeptide(L)'
;MKARALVGFVTGTLLVLSSFAHAFAGWAALEPALAEADVPADVIAAVRIGWHFGSVAMLCFGVMTLWLAFKVWHDRSVSTEAIQVVATAYCLFGLAAFVARDYKPHFLLFVLTGLLLGVFGFWRSGETRQS
;
A
#
# COMPACT_ATOMS: atom_id res chain seq x y z
N MET A 1 -6.61 -14.30 -16.78
CA MET A 1 -5.28 -13.72 -16.45
C MET A 1 -5.24 -12.20 -16.63
N LYS A 2 -5.71 -11.64 -17.75
CA LYS A 2 -5.73 -10.19 -18.00
C LYS A 2 -6.47 -9.35 -16.93
N ALA A 3 -7.63 -9.80 -16.45
CA ALA A 3 -8.37 -9.10 -15.40
C ALA A 3 -7.57 -8.98 -14.08
N ARG A 4 -6.91 -10.07 -13.66
CA ARG A 4 -6.01 -10.09 -12.50
C ARG A 4 -4.87 -9.08 -12.68
N ALA A 5 -4.22 -9.10 -13.83
CA ALA A 5 -3.15 -8.14 -14.14
C ALA A 5 -3.66 -6.70 -14.17
N LEU A 6 -4.86 -6.43 -14.67
CA LEU A 6 -5.47 -5.10 -14.62
C LEU A 6 -5.65 -4.61 -13.18
N VAL A 7 -6.17 -5.46 -12.28
CA VAL A 7 -6.26 -5.14 -10.85
C VAL A 7 -4.87 -4.83 -10.28
N GLY A 8 -3.86 -5.63 -10.62
CA GLY A 8 -2.47 -5.39 -10.22
C GLY A 8 -1.93 -4.05 -10.73
N PHE A 9 -2.19 -3.68 -11.98
CA PHE A 9 -1.77 -2.40 -12.54
C PHE A 9 -2.44 -1.21 -11.85
N VAL A 10 -3.76 -1.28 -11.65
CA VAL A 10 -4.52 -0.22 -10.97
C VAL A 10 -4.01 -0.07 -9.53
N THR A 11 -3.90 -1.17 -8.79
CA THR A 11 -3.48 -1.16 -7.38
C THR A 11 -2.03 -0.69 -7.23
N GLY A 12 -1.13 -1.18 -8.07
CA GLY A 12 0.28 -0.76 -8.08
C GLY A 12 0.42 0.73 -8.39
N THR A 13 -0.33 1.24 -9.37
CA THR A 13 -0.34 2.67 -9.72
C THR A 13 -0.85 3.52 -8.57
N LEU A 14 -1.96 3.11 -7.94
CA LEU A 14 -2.51 3.81 -6.78
C LEU A 14 -1.52 3.85 -5.62
N LEU A 15 -0.78 2.76 -5.35
CA LEU A 15 0.25 2.73 -4.32
C LEU A 15 1.41 3.68 -4.61
N VAL A 16 1.90 3.68 -5.85
CA VAL A 16 2.96 4.61 -6.27
C VAL A 16 2.50 6.05 -6.11
N LEU A 17 1.32 6.41 -6.61
CA LEU A 17 0.80 7.78 -6.45
C LEU A 17 0.58 8.13 -4.97
N SER A 18 0.09 7.17 -4.19
CA SER A 18 -0.12 7.33 -2.76
C SER A 18 1.20 7.50 -2.00
N SER A 19 2.31 6.90 -2.43
CA SER A 19 3.61 7.12 -1.79
C SER A 19 4.10 8.56 -1.96
N PHE A 20 3.88 9.16 -3.14
CA PHE A 20 4.20 10.57 -3.36
C PHE A 20 3.27 11.48 -2.54
N ALA A 21 1.97 11.22 -2.57
CA ALA A 21 1.02 11.99 -1.77
C ALA A 21 1.31 11.91 -0.27
N HIS A 22 1.65 10.72 0.24
CA HIS A 22 2.07 10.52 1.61
C HIS A 22 3.35 11.32 1.91
N ALA A 23 4.41 11.12 1.13
CA ALA A 23 5.72 11.75 1.34
C ALA A 23 5.66 13.28 1.39
N PHE A 24 4.92 13.90 0.47
CA PHE A 24 4.95 15.35 0.27
C PHE A 24 3.71 16.04 0.83
N ALA A 25 2.53 15.72 0.30
CA ALA A 25 1.30 16.40 0.68
C ALA A 25 0.91 16.10 2.14
N GLY A 26 1.03 14.84 2.56
CA GLY A 26 0.74 14.45 3.94
C GLY A 26 1.72 15.06 4.94
N TRP A 27 3.02 15.09 4.62
CA TRP A 27 4.01 15.74 5.48
C TRP A 27 3.82 17.25 5.57
N ALA A 28 3.57 17.92 4.44
CA ALA A 28 3.34 19.37 4.40
C ALA A 28 2.13 19.80 5.25
N ALA A 29 1.13 18.94 5.41
CA ALA A 29 0.01 19.17 6.31
C ALA A 29 0.31 18.83 7.78
N LEU A 30 1.18 17.84 8.04
CA LEU A 30 1.51 17.37 9.37
C LEU A 30 2.55 18.24 10.10
N GLU A 31 3.60 18.68 9.40
CA GLU A 31 4.72 19.42 10.00
C GLU A 31 4.26 20.70 10.73
N PRO A 32 3.39 21.56 10.16
CA PRO A 32 2.88 22.72 10.86
C PRO A 32 2.06 22.34 12.10
N ALA A 33 1.23 21.30 12.01
CA ALA A 33 0.41 20.84 13.14
C ALA A 33 1.27 20.28 14.30
N LEU A 34 2.41 19.67 13.99
CA LEU A 34 3.37 19.25 15.03
C LEU A 34 4.07 20.46 15.67
N ALA A 35 4.46 21.45 14.87
CA ALA A 35 5.07 22.67 15.37
C ALA A 35 4.11 23.50 16.24
N GLU A 36 2.84 23.63 15.83
CA GLU A 36 1.78 24.29 16.60
C GLU A 36 1.46 23.58 17.91
N ALA A 37 1.76 22.28 18.00
CA ALA A 37 1.63 21.48 19.22
C ALA A 37 2.91 21.51 20.10
N ASP A 38 3.84 22.44 19.84
CA ASP A 38 5.11 22.60 20.56
C ASP A 38 5.96 21.31 20.63
N VAL A 39 5.86 20.45 19.60
CA VAL A 39 6.68 19.23 19.52
C VAL A 39 8.14 19.61 19.31
N PRO A 40 9.09 19.03 20.09
CA PRO A 40 10.52 19.30 19.92
C PRO A 40 11.02 19.05 18.50
N ALA A 41 11.89 19.93 18.00
CA ALA A 41 12.36 19.89 16.62
C ALA A 41 13.10 18.60 16.26
N ASP A 42 13.82 18.00 17.21
CA ASP A 42 14.49 16.70 17.06
C ASP A 42 13.47 15.56 16.90
N VAL A 43 12.36 15.61 17.64
CA VAL A 43 11.24 14.65 17.49
C VAL A 43 10.57 14.82 16.12
N ILE A 44 10.31 16.05 15.68
CA ILE A 44 9.76 16.31 14.33
C ILE A 44 10.69 15.74 13.27
N ALA A 45 12.00 15.95 13.39
CA ALA A 45 13.00 15.40 12.46
C ALA A 45 12.99 13.86 12.45
N ALA A 46 12.90 13.21 13.61
CA ALA A 46 12.81 11.76 13.69
C ALA A 46 11.53 11.22 13.02
N VAL A 47 10.38 11.88 13.25
CA VAL A 47 9.12 11.52 12.60
C VAL A 47 9.21 11.71 11.08
N ARG A 48 9.83 12.79 10.61
CA ARG A 48 10.06 13.04 9.17
C ARG A 48 10.83 11.92 8.50
N ILE A 49 11.89 11.43 9.14
CA ILE A 49 12.69 10.31 8.63
C ILE A 49 11.83 9.05 8.52
N GLY A 50 11.09 8.70 9.59
CA GLY A 50 10.18 7.56 9.58
C GLY A 50 9.09 7.67 8.51
N TRP A 51 8.56 8.88 8.32
CA TRP A 51 7.53 9.20 7.32
C TRP A 51 8.03 8.98 5.89
N HIS A 52 9.22 9.49 5.56
CA HIS A 52 9.82 9.28 4.24
C HIS A 52 10.26 7.83 4.03
N PHE A 53 10.75 7.14 5.06
CA PHE A 53 11.04 5.71 4.97
C PHE A 53 9.77 4.90 4.66
N GLY A 54 8.67 5.19 5.35
CA GLY A 54 7.36 4.59 5.04
C GLY A 54 6.93 4.86 3.60
N SER A 55 7.16 6.08 3.10
CA SER A 55 6.88 6.46 1.71
C SER A 55 7.70 5.64 0.70
N VAL A 56 9.00 5.44 0.97
CA VAL A 56 9.87 4.59 0.12
C VAL A 56 9.40 3.13 0.15
N ALA A 57 9.01 2.60 1.31
CA ALA A 57 8.46 1.26 1.40
C ALA A 57 7.16 1.11 0.58
N MET A 58 6.25 2.07 0.66
CA MET A 58 5.02 2.11 -0.15
C MET A 58 5.35 2.13 -1.66
N LEU A 59 6.34 2.93 -2.07
CA LEU A 59 6.80 2.98 -3.45
C LEU A 59 7.32 1.62 -3.92
N CYS A 60 8.15 0.95 -3.11
CA CYS A 60 8.66 -0.39 -3.40
C CYS A 60 7.51 -1.39 -3.57
N PHE A 61 6.50 -1.38 -2.68
CA PHE A 61 5.33 -2.26 -2.81
C PHE A 61 4.53 -1.98 -4.10
N GLY A 62 4.35 -0.71 -4.46
CA GLY A 62 3.72 -0.30 -5.71
C GLY A 62 4.47 -0.83 -6.94
N VAL A 63 5.79 -0.60 -7.00
CA VAL A 63 6.65 -1.06 -8.11
C VAL A 63 6.68 -2.58 -8.21
N MET A 64 6.79 -3.29 -7.09
CA MET A 64 6.73 -4.76 -7.07
C MET A 64 5.38 -5.27 -7.60
N THR A 65 4.27 -4.63 -7.20
CA THR A 65 2.92 -4.98 -7.69
C THR A 65 2.81 -4.75 -9.20
N LEU A 66 3.28 -3.61 -9.71
CA LEU A 66 3.29 -3.30 -11.15
C LEU A 66 4.13 -4.32 -11.94
N TRP A 67 5.30 -4.68 -11.42
CA TRP A 67 6.16 -5.66 -12.07
C TRP A 67 5.51 -7.05 -12.12
N LEU A 68 4.91 -7.50 -11.01
CA LEU A 68 4.20 -8.78 -11.00
C LEU A 68 2.98 -8.74 -11.91
N ALA A 69 2.22 -7.64 -11.93
CA ALA A 69 1.10 -7.46 -12.84
C ALA A 69 1.53 -7.55 -14.32
N PHE A 70 2.66 -6.94 -14.68
CA PHE A 70 3.25 -7.05 -16.01
C PHE A 70 3.61 -8.49 -16.36
N LYS A 71 4.23 -9.25 -15.45
CA LYS A 71 4.54 -10.66 -15.67
C LYS A 71 3.27 -11.50 -15.86
N VAL A 72 2.23 -11.27 -15.05
CA VAL A 72 0.92 -11.95 -15.18
C VAL A 72 0.23 -11.59 -16.49
N TRP A 73 0.38 -10.35 -16.97
CA TRP A 73 -0.17 -9.92 -18.25
C TRP A 73 0.42 -10.69 -19.44
N HIS A 74 1.69 -11.09 -19.32
CA HIS A 74 2.40 -11.94 -20.28
C HIS A 74 2.30 -13.44 -19.96
N ASP A 75 1.26 -13.86 -19.25
CA ASP A 75 0.93 -15.25 -18.93
C ASP A 75 2.05 -16.03 -18.22
N ARG A 76 2.94 -15.32 -17.51
CA ARG A 76 4.00 -15.94 -16.71
C ARG A 76 3.46 -16.35 -15.36
N SER A 77 3.80 -17.57 -14.93
CA SER A 77 3.61 -17.97 -13.53
C SER A 77 4.49 -17.09 -12.64
N VAL A 78 3.87 -16.48 -11.63
CA VAL A 78 4.57 -15.68 -10.62
C VAL A 78 4.07 -16.03 -9.24
N SER A 79 5.02 -16.13 -8.33
CA SER A 79 4.79 -16.13 -6.90
C SER A 79 4.19 -14.77 -6.48
N THR A 80 3.13 -14.80 -5.68
CA THR A 80 2.45 -13.60 -5.16
C THR A 80 2.34 -13.59 -3.63
N GLU A 81 3.05 -14.49 -2.95
CA GLU A 81 3.11 -14.63 -1.49
C GLU A 81 3.57 -13.33 -0.83
N ALA A 82 4.59 -12.66 -1.39
CA ALA A 82 5.03 -11.36 -0.89
C ALA A 82 3.91 -10.31 -0.93
N ILE A 83 3.10 -10.29 -2.00
CA ILE A 83 1.97 -9.35 -2.12
C ILE A 83 0.85 -9.72 -1.16
N GLN A 84 0.61 -11.01 -0.90
CA GLN A 84 -0.36 -11.46 0.10
C GLN A 84 0.02 -11.00 1.51
N VAL A 85 1.31 -11.05 1.85
CA VAL A 85 1.83 -10.53 3.13
C VAL A 85 1.58 -9.02 3.23
N VAL A 86 1.93 -8.26 2.18
CA VAL A 86 1.70 -6.80 2.15
C VAL A 86 0.20 -6.48 2.25
N ALA A 87 -0.65 -7.18 1.49
CA ALA A 87 -2.10 -7.02 1.53
C ALA A 87 -2.65 -7.21 2.96
N THR A 88 -2.21 -8.27 3.62
CA THR A 88 -2.60 -8.58 5.01
C THR A 88 -2.14 -7.49 5.97
N ALA A 89 -0.88 -7.06 5.86
CA ALA A 89 -0.33 -5.99 6.68
C ALA A 89 -1.12 -4.67 6.52
N TYR A 90 -1.48 -4.30 5.29
CA TYR A 90 -2.29 -3.12 5.01
C TYR A 90 -3.69 -3.20 5.63
N CYS A 91 -4.37 -4.34 5.50
CA CYS A 91 -5.68 -4.54 6.12
C CYS A 91 -5.61 -4.46 7.65
N LEU A 92 -4.64 -5.15 8.27
CA LEU A 92 -4.47 -5.14 9.72
C LEU A 92 -4.14 -3.74 10.23
N PHE A 93 -3.21 -3.04 9.58
CA PHE A 93 -2.87 -1.67 9.94
C PHE A 93 -4.07 -0.74 9.79
N GLY A 94 -4.79 -0.81 8.67
CA GLY A 94 -5.97 0.04 8.42
C GLY A 94 -7.07 -0.17 9.46
N LEU A 95 -7.37 -1.43 9.79
CA LEU A 95 -8.36 -1.76 10.83
C LEU A 95 -7.91 -1.30 12.22
N ALA A 96 -6.65 -1.55 12.58
CA ALA A 96 -6.10 -1.12 13.87
C ALA A 96 -6.12 0.40 14.00
N ALA A 97 -5.69 1.13 12.96
CA ALA A 97 -5.67 2.59 12.95
C ALA A 97 -7.09 3.19 12.97
N PHE A 98 -8.03 2.57 12.26
CA PHE A 98 -9.45 2.95 12.29
C PHE A 98 -10.02 2.89 13.70
N VAL A 99 -9.78 1.80 14.43
CA VAL A 99 -10.23 1.64 15.82
C VAL A 99 -9.48 2.58 16.77
N ALA A 100 -8.16 2.69 16.64
CA ALA A 100 -7.32 3.49 17.54
C ALA A 100 -7.50 5.01 17.41
N ARG A 101 -8.22 5.48 16.39
CA ARG A 101 -8.41 6.90 16.08
C ARG A 101 -9.89 7.26 15.92
N ASP A 102 -10.72 6.65 16.76
CA ASP A 102 -12.15 6.96 16.89
C ASP A 102 -12.95 6.76 15.60
N TYR A 103 -12.71 5.66 14.89
CA TYR A 103 -13.45 5.26 13.69
C TYR A 103 -13.39 6.31 12.56
N LYS A 104 -12.28 7.03 12.44
CA LYS A 104 -12.11 8.02 11.36
C LYS A 104 -12.02 7.31 9.99
N PRO A 105 -12.96 7.56 9.05
CA PRO A 105 -13.06 6.79 7.80
C PRO A 105 -11.84 6.83 6.90
N HIS A 106 -10.96 7.84 7.02
CA HIS A 106 -9.76 7.92 6.19
C HIS A 106 -8.83 6.71 6.34
N PHE A 107 -8.83 6.03 7.49
CA PHE A 107 -8.04 4.80 7.68
C PHE A 107 -8.56 3.60 6.88
N LEU A 108 -9.83 3.64 6.43
CA LEU A 108 -10.39 2.60 5.56
C LEU A 108 -9.73 2.59 4.18
N LEU A 109 -9.02 3.66 3.79
CA LEU A 109 -8.20 3.66 2.57
C LEU A 109 -7.11 2.57 2.63
N PHE A 110 -6.47 2.36 3.77
CA PHE A 110 -5.48 1.28 3.93
C PHE A 110 -6.12 -0.10 3.78
N VAL A 111 -7.32 -0.28 4.33
CA VAL A 111 -8.10 -1.53 4.19
C VAL A 111 -8.47 -1.75 2.72
N LEU A 112 -8.99 -0.73 2.05
CA LEU A 112 -9.32 -0.80 0.63
C LEU A 112 -8.10 -1.16 -0.23
N THR A 113 -6.96 -0.51 0.00
CA THR A 113 -5.70 -0.84 -0.70
C THR A 113 -5.27 -2.27 -0.41
N GLY A 114 -5.34 -2.72 0.85
CA GLY A 114 -5.04 -4.10 1.24
C GLY A 114 -5.96 -5.12 0.55
N LEU A 115 -7.26 -4.84 0.46
CA LEU A 115 -8.22 -5.68 -0.24
C LEU A 115 -7.94 -5.76 -1.74
N LEU A 116 -7.61 -4.64 -2.39
CA LEU A 116 -7.24 -4.62 -3.81
C LEU A 116 -5.96 -5.42 -4.09
N LEU A 117 -4.94 -5.27 -3.23
CA LEU A 117 -3.74 -6.10 -3.28
C LEU A 117 -4.07 -7.58 -3.05
N GLY A 118 -4.98 -7.87 -2.12
CA GLY A 118 -5.47 -9.21 -1.82
C GLY A 118 -6.17 -9.84 -3.03
N VAL A 119 -7.03 -9.10 -3.74
CA VAL A 119 -7.64 -9.55 -4.99
C VAL A 119 -6.56 -9.89 -6.01
N PHE A 120 -5.51 -9.10 -6.16
CA PHE A 120 -4.40 -9.45 -7.05
C PHE A 120 -3.59 -10.67 -6.58
N GLY A 121 -3.30 -10.74 -5.27
CA GLY A 121 -2.39 -11.71 -4.66
C GLY A 121 -3.01 -13.10 -4.43
N PHE A 122 -4.29 -13.19 -4.10
CA PHE A 122 -5.00 -14.44 -3.80
C PHE A 122 -5.80 -14.99 -4.98
N TRP A 123 -5.86 -14.26 -6.11
CA TRP A 123 -6.55 -14.75 -7.31
C TRP A 123 -5.84 -15.97 -7.88
N ARG A 124 -6.36 -17.15 -7.55
CA ARG A 124 -6.01 -18.42 -8.17
C ARG A 124 -6.57 -18.44 -9.59
N SER A 125 -5.69 -18.44 -10.58
CA SER A 125 -6.08 -18.82 -11.94
C SER A 125 -6.59 -20.26 -11.85
N GLY A 126 -7.87 -20.50 -12.12
CA GLY A 126 -8.47 -21.82 -12.03
C GLY A 126 -7.60 -22.84 -12.76
N GLU A 127 -7.10 -23.82 -12.02
CA GLU A 127 -6.47 -25.01 -12.58
C GLU A 127 -7.53 -25.76 -13.39
N THR A 128 -7.64 -25.49 -14.69
CA THR A 128 -7.97 -26.55 -15.64
C THR A 128 -6.76 -27.47 -15.72
N ARG A 129 -6.60 -28.34 -14.72
CA ARG A 129 -5.81 -29.56 -14.85
C ARG A 129 -6.53 -30.42 -15.89
N GLN A 130 -6.07 -30.37 -17.13
CA GLN A 130 -6.23 -31.53 -18.00
C GLN A 130 -5.15 -32.52 -17.56
N SER A 131 -5.55 -33.46 -16.71
CA SER A 131 -4.87 -34.74 -16.52
C SER A 131 -5.10 -35.63 -17.73
#